data_AF-A0A318XKW9-F1
#
_entry.id   AF-A0A318XKW9-F1
#
_cell.length_a   1.000
_cell.length_b   1.000
_cell.length_c   1.000
_cell.angle_alpha   90.00
_cell.angle_beta   90.00
_cell.angle_gamma   90.00
#
_symmetry.space_group_name_H-M   'P 1'
#
loop_
_entity.id
_entity.type
_entity.pdbx_description
1 polymer ?
#
loop_
_entity_poly.entity_id
_entity_poly.type
_entity_poly.pdbx_seq_one_letter_code
_entity_poly.pdbx_strand_id
1 'polypeptide(L)'
;MGSSENKKKSKIHLLNIALCNMAELPKQMIKYATPAALFFIALGTALFAANKTSNNFSIEFEFMTTTLITNGFFVFAEFMIASLILDILIRKAK
;
A
#
# COMPACT_ATOMS: atom_id res chain seq x y z
N MET A 1 -14.71 37.76 13.41
CA MET A 1 -13.85 36.54 13.37
C MET A 1 -14.58 35.25 12.94
N GLY A 2 -15.90 35.21 12.71
CA GLY A 2 -16.64 33.96 12.42
C GLY A 2 -16.63 33.43 10.97
N SER A 3 -16.14 34.17 9.96
CA SER A 3 -16.21 33.76 8.55
C SER A 3 -15.18 32.67 8.15
N SER A 4 -13.98 32.71 8.76
CA SER A 4 -12.89 31.77 8.46
C SER A 4 -13.13 30.38 9.09
N GLU A 5 -13.63 30.33 10.31
CA GLU A 5 -13.98 29.08 11.00
C GLU A 5 -15.12 28.31 10.31
N ASN A 6 -16.13 29.04 9.82
CA ASN A 6 -17.27 28.43 9.15
C ASN A 6 -16.89 27.83 7.78
N LYS A 7 -15.98 28.50 7.03
CA LYS A 7 -15.36 27.93 5.81
C LYS A 7 -14.54 26.67 6.10
N LYS A 8 -13.82 26.62 7.23
CA LYS A 8 -13.00 25.46 7.62
C LYS A 8 -13.86 24.24 7.96
N LYS A 9 -14.95 24.44 8.73
CA LYS A 9 -15.95 23.38 9.01
C LYS A 9 -16.59 22.83 7.73
N SER A 10 -16.95 23.70 6.79
CA SER A 10 -17.52 23.29 5.49
C SER A 10 -16.57 22.41 4.66
N LYS A 11 -15.27 22.74 4.61
CA LYS A 11 -14.28 21.92 3.90
C LYS A 11 -14.06 20.56 4.54
N ILE A 12 -14.01 20.50 5.88
CA ILE A 12 -13.86 19.23 6.61
C ILE A 12 -15.08 18.34 6.36
N HIS A 13 -16.29 18.92 6.34
CA HIS A 13 -17.52 18.21 6.03
C HIS A 13 -17.52 17.63 4.60
N LEU A 14 -17.06 18.41 3.61
CA LEU A 14 -16.91 17.93 2.23
C LEU A 14 -15.89 16.78 2.11
N LEU A 15 -14.75 16.88 2.82
CA LEU A 15 -13.77 15.81 2.90
C LEU A 15 -14.35 14.54 3.52
N ASN A 16 -15.14 14.68 4.58
CA ASN A 16 -15.76 13.54 5.27
C ASN A 16 -16.76 12.81 4.37
N ILE A 17 -17.57 13.54 3.61
CA ILE A 17 -18.49 12.95 2.62
C ILE A 17 -17.72 12.22 1.52
N ALA A 18 -16.66 12.84 0.99
CA ALA A 18 -15.83 12.20 -0.03
C ALA A 18 -15.17 10.92 0.49
N LEU A 19 -14.71 10.91 1.75
CA LEU A 19 -14.14 9.73 2.41
C LEU A 19 -15.20 8.62 2.58
N CYS A 20 -16.41 8.96 3.03
CA CYS A 20 -17.51 8.01 3.19
C CYS A 20 -17.94 7.39 1.85
N ASN A 21 -17.92 8.17 0.75
CA ASN A 21 -18.19 7.65 -0.59
C ASN A 21 -17.10 6.70 -1.11
N MET A 22 -15.92 6.70 -0.47
CA MET A 22 -14.80 5.81 -0.78
C MET A 22 -14.71 4.61 0.18
N ALA A 23 -15.74 4.35 0.99
CA ALA A 23 -15.72 3.28 2.01
C ALA A 23 -15.41 1.88 1.48
N GLU A 24 -15.69 1.59 0.21
CA GLU A 24 -15.38 0.30 -0.40
C GLU A 24 -13.94 0.20 -0.95
N LEU A 25 -13.27 1.34 -1.17
CA LEU A 25 -11.92 1.36 -1.74
C LEU A 25 -10.89 0.63 -0.88
N PRO A 26 -10.76 0.87 0.44
CA PRO A 26 -9.75 0.18 1.26
C PRO A 26 -9.92 -1.35 1.20
N LYS A 27 -11.18 -1.80 1.23
CA LYS A 27 -11.53 -3.22 1.21
C LYS A 27 -11.20 -3.88 -0.13
N GLN A 28 -11.51 -3.21 -1.24
CA GLN A 28 -11.17 -3.70 -2.58
C GLN A 28 -9.67 -3.63 -2.84
N MET A 29 -9.01 -2.55 -2.41
CA MET A 29 -7.58 -2.35 -2.51
C MET A 29 -6.80 -3.45 -1.80
N ILE A 30 -7.14 -3.78 -0.55
CA ILE A 30 -6.52 -4.91 0.16
C ILE A 30 -6.80 -6.23 -0.59
N LYS A 31 -8.05 -6.47 -0.99
CA LYS A 31 -8.44 -7.73 -1.65
C LYS A 31 -7.63 -8.05 -2.92
N TYR A 32 -7.31 -7.04 -3.72
CA TYR A 32 -6.61 -7.24 -5.01
C TYR A 32 -5.12 -6.90 -4.96
N ALA A 33 -4.72 -5.88 -4.20
CA ALA A 33 -3.31 -5.49 -4.12
C ALA A 33 -2.49 -6.46 -3.26
N THR A 34 -3.07 -7.05 -2.21
CA THR A 34 -2.35 -8.01 -1.37
C THR A 34 -1.90 -9.25 -2.14
N PRO A 35 -2.77 -9.96 -2.90
CA PRO A 35 -2.33 -11.09 -3.72
C PRO A 35 -1.29 -10.70 -4.78
N ALA A 36 -1.47 -9.54 -5.43
CA ALA A 36 -0.53 -9.06 -6.44
C ALA A 36 0.85 -8.78 -5.84
N ALA A 37 0.91 -8.07 -4.71
CA ALA A 37 2.16 -7.77 -4.01
C ALA A 37 2.86 -9.04 -3.54
N LEU A 38 2.12 -9.98 -2.94
CA LEU A 38 2.66 -11.28 -2.53
C LEU A 38 3.18 -12.08 -3.72
N PHE A 39 2.49 -12.05 -4.86
CA PHE A 39 2.96 -12.70 -6.08
C PHE A 39 4.28 -12.10 -6.58
N PHE A 40 4.41 -10.78 -6.62
CA PHE A 40 5.66 -10.12 -7.00
C PHE A 40 6.81 -10.43 -6.05
N ILE A 41 6.56 -10.44 -4.73
CA ILE A 41 7.56 -10.80 -3.72
C ILE A 41 7.98 -12.27 -3.87
N ALA A 42 7.02 -13.17 -4.08
CA ALA A 42 7.29 -14.59 -4.29
C ALA A 42 8.11 -14.81 -5.58
N LEU A 43 7.76 -14.12 -6.67
CA LEU A 43 8.50 -14.17 -7.92
C LEU A 43 9.94 -13.65 -7.75
N GLY A 44 10.12 -12.51 -7.07
CA GLY A 44 11.44 -11.97 -6.75
C GLY A 44 12.28 -12.96 -5.94
N THR A 45 11.68 -13.60 -4.93
CA THR A 45 12.34 -14.61 -4.10
C THR A 45 12.72 -15.85 -4.90
N ALA A 46 11.84 -16.31 -5.80
CA ALA A 46 12.12 -17.45 -6.68
C ALA A 46 13.28 -17.15 -7.64
N LEU A 47 13.32 -15.93 -8.21
CA LEU A 47 14.43 -15.47 -9.06
C LEU A 47 15.74 -15.39 -8.27
N PHE A 48 15.71 -14.88 -7.05
CA PHE A 48 16.87 -14.85 -6.16
C PHE A 48 17.40 -16.28 -5.89
N ALA A 49 16.51 -17.21 -5.54
CA ALA A 49 16.87 -18.60 -5.30
C ALA A 49 17.44 -19.29 -6.54
N ALA A 50 16.82 -19.06 -7.71
CA ALA A 50 17.31 -19.59 -8.99
C ALA A 50 18.69 -19.04 -9.36
N ASN A 51 18.96 -17.75 -9.07
CA ASN A 51 20.27 -17.17 -9.30
C ASN A 51 21.34 -17.78 -8.39
N LYS A 52 21.01 -18.05 -7.12
CA LYS A 52 21.92 -18.72 -6.17
C LYS A 52 22.24 -20.17 -6.53
N THR A 53 21.32 -20.88 -7.17
CA THR A 53 21.51 -22.29 -7.58
C THR A 53 22.02 -22.44 -9.01
N SER A 54 22.04 -21.35 -9.79
CA SER A 54 22.55 -21.31 -11.16
C SER A 54 24.07 -21.45 -11.18
N ASN A 55 24.59 -22.23 -12.15
CA ASN A 55 26.01 -22.26 -12.46
C ASN A 55 26.55 -20.91 -12.99
N ASN A 56 25.67 -20.01 -13.43
CA ASN A 56 25.98 -18.65 -13.88
C ASN A 56 25.47 -17.63 -12.85
N PHE A 57 25.90 -17.76 -11.61
CA PHE A 57 25.57 -16.82 -10.55
C PHE A 57 26.02 -15.39 -10.91
N SER A 58 25.13 -14.40 -10.75
CA SER A 58 25.45 -12.97 -10.87
C SER A 58 25.18 -12.23 -9.56
N ILE A 59 26.19 -11.49 -9.09
CA ILE A 59 26.10 -10.65 -7.89
C ILE A 59 25.18 -9.45 -8.15
N GLU A 60 25.21 -8.88 -9.36
CA GLU A 60 24.36 -7.77 -9.77
C GLU A 60 22.89 -8.18 -9.76
N PHE A 61 22.59 -9.39 -10.26
CA PHE A 61 21.24 -9.93 -10.24
C PHE A 61 20.77 -10.25 -8.81
N GLU A 62 21.66 -10.74 -7.95
CA GLU A 62 21.37 -10.92 -6.53
C GLU A 62 21.00 -9.59 -5.87
N PHE A 63 21.83 -8.56 -6.05
CA PHE A 63 21.58 -7.23 -5.49
C PHE A 63 20.24 -6.67 -5.97
N MET A 64 19.97 -6.73 -7.28
CA MET A 64 18.71 -6.27 -7.86
C MET A 64 17.48 -7.00 -7.29
N THR A 65 17.56 -8.34 -7.18
CA THR A 65 16.45 -9.14 -6.64
C THR A 65 16.25 -8.90 -5.15
N THR A 66 17.32 -8.80 -4.35
CA THR A 66 17.23 -8.46 -2.92
C THR A 66 16.65 -7.08 -2.69
N THR A 67 17.09 -6.07 -3.45
CA THR A 67 16.53 -4.70 -3.38
C THR A 67 15.06 -4.69 -3.77
N LEU A 68 14.67 -5.40 -4.84
CA LEU A 68 13.28 -5.53 -5.28
C LEU A 68 12.40 -6.16 -4.18
N ILE A 69 12.85 -7.26 -3.58
CA ILE A 69 12.12 -7.95 -2.51
C ILE A 69 11.96 -7.02 -1.30
N THR A 70 13.06 -6.40 -0.85
CA THR A 70 13.08 -5.55 0.35
C THR A 70 12.17 -4.34 0.17
N ASN A 71 12.33 -3.61 -0.93
CA ASN A 71 11.50 -2.43 -1.21
C ASN A 71 10.04 -2.82 -1.45
N GLY A 72 9.80 -3.97 -2.09
CA GLY A 72 8.45 -4.52 -2.27
C GLY A 72 7.75 -4.78 -0.94
N PHE A 73 8.46 -5.34 0.05
CA PHE A 73 7.93 -5.52 1.41
C PHE A 73 7.64 -4.19 2.11
N PHE A 74 8.53 -3.21 2.01
CA PHE A 74 8.32 -1.88 2.60
C PHE A 74 7.07 -1.20 2.03
N VAL A 75 6.96 -1.14 0.70
CA VAL A 75 5.79 -0.54 0.03
C VAL A 75 4.51 -1.29 0.39
N PHE A 76 4.56 -2.62 0.45
CA PHE A 76 3.40 -3.42 0.84
C PHE A 76 2.98 -3.15 2.30
N ALA A 77 3.92 -3.03 3.22
CA ALA A 77 3.64 -2.72 4.62
C ALA A 77 3.04 -1.31 4.77
N GLU A 78 3.61 -0.30 4.13
CA GLU A 78 3.09 1.07 4.12
C GLU A 78 1.67 1.12 3.55
N PHE A 79 1.43 0.39 2.47
CA PHE A 79 0.11 0.28 1.87
C PHE A 79 -0.92 -0.34 2.82
N MET A 80 -0.56 -1.42 3.51
CA MET A 80 -1.43 -2.06 4.50
C MET A 80 -1.77 -1.12 5.66
N ILE A 81 -0.78 -0.37 6.16
CA ILE A 81 -0.97 0.62 7.22
C ILE A 81 -1.88 1.75 6.74
N ALA A 82 -1.63 2.31 5.55
CA ALA A 82 -2.45 3.38 4.98
C ALA A 82 -3.90 2.93 4.78
N SER A 83 -4.11 1.71 4.29
CA SER A 83 -5.44 1.14 4.09
C SER A 83 -6.18 0.94 5.42
N LEU A 84 -5.48 0.49 6.47
CA LEU A 84 -6.04 0.36 7.81
C LEU A 84 -6.44 1.73 8.41
N ILE A 85 -5.58 2.74 8.27
CA ILE A 85 -5.86 4.11 8.73
C ILE A 85 -7.10 4.66 8.02
N LEU A 86 -7.21 4.46 6.70
CA LEU A 86 -8.40 4.85 5.93
C LEU A 86 -9.66 4.13 6.42
N ASP A 87 -9.61 2.82 6.68
CA ASP A 87 -10.76 2.07 7.21
C ASP A 87 -11.20 2.63 8.58
N ILE A 88 -10.26 2.95 9.48
CA ILE A 88 -10.55 3.56 10.79
C ILE A 88 -11.18 4.95 10.64
N LEU A 89 -10.63 5.80 9.76
CA LEU A 89 -11.16 7.15 9.54
C LEU A 89 -12.57 7.11 8.97
N ILE A 90 -12.83 6.23 8.00
CA ILE A 90 -14.16 6.06 7.40
C ILE A 90 -15.16 5.51 8.42
N ARG A 91 -14.77 4.55 9.26
CA ARG A 91 -15.63 4.05 10.34
C ARG A 91 -15.96 5.11 11.39
N LYS A 92 -15.02 6.00 11.70
CA LYS A 92 -15.23 7.10 12.66
C LYS A 92 -16.05 8.25 12.07
N ALA A 93 -16.04 8.39 10.74
CA ALA A 93 -16.80 9.40 10.00
C ALA A 93 -18.28 9.06 9.84
N LYS A 94 -18.61 7.77 9.92
CA LYS A 94 -19.97 7.22 9.82
C LYS A 94 -20.68 7.23 11.16
#